data_AF-A0ABC8U9B4-F1
#
_entry.id   AF-A0ABC8U9B4-F1
#
_cell.length_a   1.000
_cell.length_b   1.000
_cell.length_c   1.000
_cell.angle_alpha   90.00
_cell.angle_beta   90.00
_cell.angle_gamma   90.00
#
_symmetry.space_group_name_H-M   'P 1'
#
loop_
_entity.id
_entity.type
_entity.pdbx_description
1 polymer ?
#
loop_
_entity_poly.entity_id
_entity_poly.type
_entity_poly.pdbx_seq_one_letter_code
_entity_poly.pdbx_strand_id
1 'polypeptide(L)'
;MMRTVLPALAQAVVLNSSIDGGTFGNLKEQLQCMSAAVVEAYNVLPNLNLLIPTLMDKGTKFSSTTLSMVPGIPIKPMLAKITNGIPEVLKLFQNKAFTCEYKYDGQRAQIHRLADGSFHIFSRNGDETTSRFPDLVNIIKESCTPASVTFILDAEVVAVDRKNYCKLMSFQELSTRERGSKDSSIAVDTIKLCEFVFALQLLVKPSLCQSRIAIFFQYMRIFASG
;
A
#
# COMPACT_ATOMS: atom_id res chain seq x y z
N MET A 1 -19.57 1.49 -0.96
CA MET A 1 -19.97 2.78 -1.55
C MET A 1 -19.08 3.19 -2.72
N MET A 2 -17.76 3.35 -2.56
CA MET A 2 -16.88 3.86 -3.65
C MET A 2 -16.74 2.95 -4.89
N ARG A 3 -17.06 1.65 -4.80
CA ARG A 3 -16.99 0.71 -5.94
C ARG A 3 -17.95 1.07 -7.08
N THR A 4 -19.09 1.68 -6.78
CA THR A 4 -20.10 2.07 -7.78
C THR A 4 -20.06 3.57 -8.06
N VAL A 5 -19.73 4.39 -7.05
CA VAL A 5 -19.68 5.86 -7.17
C VAL A 5 -18.57 6.31 -8.13
N LEU A 6 -17.36 5.73 -8.04
CA LEU A 6 -16.24 6.17 -8.89
C LEU A 6 -16.47 5.88 -10.39
N PRO A 7 -16.92 4.67 -10.79
CA PRO A 7 -17.34 4.44 -12.18
C PRO A 7 -18.47 5.35 -12.63
N ALA A 8 -19.48 5.58 -11.79
CA ALA A 8 -20.61 6.45 -12.14
C ALA A 8 -20.16 7.91 -12.39
N LEU A 9 -19.27 8.43 -11.53
CA LEU A 9 -18.68 9.75 -11.71
C LEU A 9 -17.89 9.84 -13.02
N ALA A 10 -17.03 8.86 -13.28
CA ALA A 10 -16.22 8.76 -14.50
C ALA A 10 -17.09 8.75 -15.76
N GLN A 11 -18.18 7.98 -15.74
CA GLN A 11 -19.14 7.90 -16.84
C GLN A 11 -19.88 9.23 -17.05
N ALA A 12 -20.27 9.92 -15.98
CA ALA A 12 -20.91 11.23 -16.07
C ALA A 12 -20.00 12.27 -16.77
N VAL A 13 -18.69 12.26 -16.50
CA VAL A 13 -17.72 13.16 -17.17
C VAL A 13 -17.69 12.92 -18.68
N VAL A 14 -17.62 11.64 -19.07
CA VAL A 14 -17.59 11.26 -20.50
C VAL A 14 -18.91 11.65 -21.16
N LEU A 15 -20.05 11.33 -20.56
CA LEU A 15 -21.37 11.65 -21.11
C LEU A 15 -21.56 13.17 -21.28
N ASN A 16 -21.11 13.98 -20.32
CA ASN A 16 -21.18 15.43 -20.41
C ASN A 16 -20.34 15.96 -21.59
N SER A 17 -19.15 15.42 -21.81
CA SER A 17 -18.29 15.82 -22.94
C SER A 17 -18.81 15.39 -24.31
N SER A 18 -19.60 14.31 -24.39
CA SER A 18 -20.17 13.82 -25.65
C SER A 18 -21.33 14.68 -26.16
N ILE A 19 -21.98 15.44 -25.26
CA ILE A 19 -23.08 16.36 -25.61
C ILE A 19 -22.57 17.53 -26.47
N ASP A 20 -21.28 17.90 -26.34
CA ASP A 20 -20.68 19.05 -27.02
C ASP A 20 -20.06 18.76 -28.40
N GLY A 21 -20.22 17.55 -28.96
CA GLY A 21 -19.99 17.31 -30.40
C GLY A 21 -19.07 16.14 -30.81
N GLY A 22 -19.34 14.91 -30.38
CA GLY A 22 -18.53 13.73 -30.76
C GLY A 22 -19.29 12.42 -31.04
N THR A 23 -18.89 11.75 -32.12
CA THR A 23 -19.42 10.52 -32.74
C THR A 23 -19.65 9.33 -31.77
N PHE A 24 -20.79 8.65 -31.92
CA PHE A 24 -21.23 7.47 -31.13
C PHE A 24 -20.40 6.18 -31.30
N GLY A 25 -19.36 6.20 -32.14
CA GLY A 25 -18.49 5.05 -32.36
C GLY A 25 -17.57 4.86 -31.15
N ASN A 26 -17.83 3.80 -30.39
CA ASN A 26 -17.02 3.32 -29.26
C ASN A 26 -17.26 3.94 -27.86
N LEU A 27 -18.46 4.48 -27.62
CA LEU A 27 -18.84 5.05 -26.31
C LEU A 27 -18.69 4.04 -25.16
N LYS A 28 -19.05 2.77 -25.38
CA LYS A 28 -18.98 1.73 -24.35
C LYS A 28 -17.55 1.48 -23.85
N GLU A 29 -16.57 1.37 -24.75
CA GLU A 29 -15.18 1.14 -24.34
C GLU A 29 -14.60 2.40 -23.68
N GLN A 30 -14.95 3.60 -24.15
CA GLN A 30 -14.54 4.85 -23.51
C GLN A 30 -15.04 4.96 -22.07
N LEU A 31 -16.33 4.64 -21.84
CA LEU A 31 -16.91 4.60 -20.49
C LEU A 31 -16.20 3.59 -19.58
N GLN A 32 -15.90 2.40 -20.11
CA GLN A 32 -15.19 1.36 -19.37
C GLN A 32 -13.74 1.75 -19.05
N CYS A 33 -13.01 2.29 -20.03
CA CYS A 33 -11.62 2.74 -19.86
C CYS A 33 -11.53 3.88 -18.84
N MET A 34 -12.43 4.88 -18.93
CA MET A 34 -12.44 5.99 -17.98
C MET A 34 -12.83 5.52 -16.57
N SER A 35 -13.82 4.64 -16.46
CA SER A 35 -14.20 4.04 -15.17
C SER A 35 -13.01 3.31 -14.53
N ALA A 36 -12.27 2.52 -15.32
CA ALA A 36 -11.08 1.83 -14.84
C ALA A 36 -9.98 2.80 -14.42
N ALA A 37 -9.71 3.84 -15.22
CA ALA A 37 -8.67 4.83 -14.94
C ALA A 37 -8.94 5.61 -13.65
N VAL A 38 -10.18 6.05 -13.40
CA VAL A 38 -10.57 6.76 -12.17
C VAL A 38 -10.48 5.84 -10.95
N VAL A 39 -10.92 4.58 -11.08
CA VAL A 39 -10.80 3.58 -10.00
C VAL A 39 -9.33 3.28 -9.68
N GLU A 40 -8.49 3.13 -10.70
CA GLU A 40 -7.05 2.92 -10.53
C GLU A 40 -6.40 4.12 -9.85
N ALA A 41 -6.66 5.34 -10.33
CA ALA A 41 -6.16 6.57 -9.73
C ALA A 41 -6.59 6.72 -8.26
N TYR A 42 -7.85 6.39 -7.93
CA TYR A 42 -8.33 6.42 -6.55
C TYR A 42 -7.67 5.35 -5.66
N ASN A 43 -7.34 4.18 -6.21
CA ASN A 43 -6.65 3.14 -5.43
C ASN A 43 -5.21 3.55 -5.09
N VAL A 44 -4.57 4.29 -6.00
CA VAL A 44 -3.23 4.88 -5.84
C VAL A 44 -3.25 6.07 -4.88
N LEU A 45 -4.26 6.94 -5.00
CA LEU A 45 -4.42 8.15 -4.20
C LEU A 45 -5.88 8.30 -3.77
N PRO A 46 -6.29 7.72 -2.62
CA PRO A 46 -7.68 7.74 -2.16
C PRO A 46 -8.05 9.08 -1.51
N ASN A 47 -7.90 10.17 -2.27
CA ASN A 47 -8.25 11.53 -1.86
C ASN A 47 -9.16 12.16 -2.91
N LEU A 48 -10.46 12.24 -2.59
CA LEU A 48 -11.47 12.81 -3.49
C LEU A 48 -11.26 14.31 -3.74
N ASN A 49 -10.71 15.05 -2.78
CA ASN A 49 -10.44 16.48 -2.92
C ASN A 49 -9.36 16.77 -3.97
N LEU A 50 -8.48 15.81 -4.25
CA LEU A 50 -7.49 15.90 -5.33
C LEU A 50 -8.01 15.25 -6.62
N LEU A 51 -8.69 14.11 -6.52
CA LEU A 51 -9.17 13.36 -7.67
C LEU A 51 -10.24 14.13 -8.46
N ILE A 52 -11.25 14.69 -7.77
CA ILE A 52 -12.40 15.33 -8.44
C ILE A 52 -11.95 16.56 -9.25
N PRO A 53 -11.20 17.53 -8.69
CA PRO A 53 -10.76 18.70 -9.47
C PRO A 53 -9.89 18.30 -10.67
N THR A 54 -8.98 17.33 -10.48
CA THR A 54 -8.10 16.84 -11.56
C THR A 54 -8.90 16.15 -12.68
N LEU A 55 -9.92 15.38 -12.31
CA LEU A 55 -10.82 14.73 -13.26
C LEU A 55 -11.65 15.75 -14.04
N MET A 56 -12.14 16.80 -13.38
CA MET A 56 -12.88 17.90 -14.03
C MET A 56 -11.99 18.71 -14.97
N ASP A 57 -10.73 18.99 -14.60
CA ASP A 57 -9.76 19.72 -15.44
C ASP A 57 -9.36 18.93 -16.70
N LYS A 58 -9.09 17.62 -16.54
CA LYS A 58 -8.62 16.77 -17.66
C LYS A 58 -9.74 16.21 -18.52
N GLY A 59 -10.95 16.05 -17.97
CA GLY A 59 -12.09 15.48 -18.66
C GLY A 59 -11.77 14.12 -19.28
N THR A 60 -12.02 13.98 -20.59
CA THR A 60 -11.76 12.75 -21.36
C THR A 60 -10.30 12.38 -21.53
N LYS A 61 -9.38 13.31 -21.25
CA LYS A 61 -7.92 13.06 -21.29
C LYS A 61 -7.39 12.54 -19.97
N PHE A 62 -8.25 12.36 -18.96
CA PHE A 62 -7.83 11.80 -17.68
C PHE A 62 -7.29 10.38 -17.84
N SER A 63 -6.14 10.13 -17.22
CA SER A 63 -5.47 8.82 -17.19
C SER A 63 -5.13 8.46 -15.75
N SER A 64 -5.00 7.17 -15.45
CA SER A 64 -4.53 6.70 -14.14
C SER A 64 -3.14 7.21 -13.77
N THR A 65 -2.32 7.57 -14.78
CA THR A 65 -0.98 8.15 -14.59
C THR A 65 -1.01 9.63 -14.19
N THR A 66 -2.17 10.30 -14.24
CA THR A 66 -2.29 11.73 -13.90
C THR A 66 -2.04 11.99 -12.42
N LEU A 67 -2.36 11.01 -11.57
CA LEU A 67 -2.19 11.09 -10.12
C LEU A 67 -1.15 10.06 -9.68
N SER A 68 -0.14 10.54 -8.97
CA SER A 68 0.87 9.70 -8.33
C SER A 68 0.61 9.56 -6.84
N MET A 69 1.16 8.50 -6.24
CA MET A 69 1.14 8.30 -4.79
C MET A 69 1.86 9.44 -4.09
N VAL A 70 1.37 9.81 -2.90
CA VAL A 70 1.93 10.89 -2.08
C VAL A 70 2.17 10.34 -0.67
N PRO A 71 3.42 10.36 -0.14
CA PRO A 71 3.68 10.03 1.25
C PRO A 71 2.81 10.84 2.21
N GLY A 72 2.26 10.21 3.25
CA GLY A 72 1.26 10.81 4.14
C GLY A 72 -0.20 10.51 3.76
N ILE A 73 -0.50 10.07 2.54
CA ILE A 73 -1.84 9.60 2.17
C ILE A 73 -1.82 8.07 2.03
N PRO A 74 -2.61 7.32 2.82
CA PRO A 74 -2.59 5.87 2.79
C PRO A 74 -3.06 5.35 1.44
N ILE A 75 -2.34 4.36 0.89
CA ILE A 75 -2.68 3.68 -0.35
C ILE A 75 -3.52 2.45 -0.03
N LYS A 76 -4.54 2.18 -0.85
CA LYS A 76 -5.31 0.96 -0.65
C LYS A 76 -4.43 -0.28 -0.85
N PRO A 77 -4.40 -1.19 0.13
CA PRO A 77 -3.56 -2.37 0.03
C PRO A 77 -4.00 -3.29 -1.10
N MET A 78 -3.01 -3.90 -1.78
CA MET A 78 -3.28 -5.02 -2.67
C MET A 78 -3.83 -6.19 -1.85
N LEU A 79 -4.93 -6.77 -2.34
CA LEU A 79 -5.60 -7.93 -1.73
C LEU A 79 -5.24 -9.19 -2.50
N ALA A 80 -4.94 -10.26 -1.76
CA ALA A 80 -4.71 -11.57 -2.34
C ALA A 80 -6.02 -12.27 -2.69
N LYS A 81 -6.00 -13.04 -3.79
CA LYS A 81 -7.08 -13.98 -4.12
C LYS A 81 -6.79 -15.32 -3.43
N ILE A 82 -7.79 -15.90 -2.77
CA ILE A 82 -7.69 -17.23 -2.18
C ILE A 82 -7.63 -18.26 -3.32
N THR A 83 -6.72 -19.23 -3.21
CA THR A 83 -6.54 -20.32 -4.17
C THR A 83 -6.49 -21.65 -3.44
N ASN A 84 -7.18 -22.66 -3.95
CA ASN A 84 -7.32 -23.99 -3.35
C ASN A 84 -6.18 -24.94 -3.76
N GLY A 85 -4.95 -24.46 -3.73
CA GLY A 85 -3.75 -25.26 -3.99
C GLY A 85 -2.96 -24.86 -5.24
N ILE A 86 -1.83 -25.54 -5.42
CA ILE A 86 -0.82 -25.24 -6.44
C ILE A 86 -1.37 -25.30 -7.89
N PRO A 87 -2.24 -26.26 -8.28
CA PRO A 87 -2.72 -26.31 -9.67
C PRO A 87 -3.52 -25.07 -10.07
N GLU A 88 -4.29 -24.48 -9.15
CA GLU A 88 -5.04 -23.26 -9.43
C GLU A 88 -4.09 -22.06 -9.61
N VAL A 89 -3.06 -21.96 -8.77
CA VAL A 89 -2.01 -20.94 -8.89
C VAL A 89 -1.32 -21.04 -10.25
N LEU A 90 -0.88 -22.23 -10.66
CA LEU A 90 -0.24 -22.45 -11.95
C LEU A 90 -1.17 -22.12 -13.14
N LYS A 91 -2.47 -22.42 -13.02
CA LYS A 91 -3.47 -22.04 -14.04
C LYS A 91 -3.68 -20.53 -14.11
N LEU A 92 -3.64 -19.83 -12.98
CA LEU A 92 -3.80 -18.37 -12.90
C LEU A 92 -2.59 -17.63 -13.48
N PHE A 93 -1.37 -18.07 -13.12
CA PHE A 93 -0.14 -17.42 -13.57
C PHE A 93 0.34 -17.92 -14.94
N GLN A 94 -0.09 -19.11 -15.38
CA GLN A 94 0.28 -19.70 -16.67
C GLN A 94 1.81 -19.70 -16.85
N ASN A 95 2.32 -19.16 -17.96
CA ASN A 95 3.75 -19.04 -18.27
C ASN A 95 4.39 -17.77 -17.71
N LYS A 96 3.77 -17.08 -16.75
CA LYS A 96 4.35 -15.90 -16.10
C LYS A 96 5.19 -16.33 -14.90
N ALA A 97 6.38 -15.75 -14.76
CA ALA A 97 7.18 -15.92 -13.55
C ALA A 97 6.46 -15.34 -12.33
N PHE A 98 6.50 -16.06 -11.21
CA PHE A 98 5.97 -15.61 -9.92
C PHE A 98 6.93 -16.00 -8.80
N THR A 99 6.83 -15.31 -7.67
CA THR A 99 7.57 -15.59 -6.44
C THR A 99 6.63 -16.11 -5.37
N CYS A 100 7.15 -16.88 -4.42
CA CYS A 100 6.42 -17.34 -3.24
C CYS A 100 7.04 -16.68 -2.02
N GLU A 101 6.21 -16.04 -1.21
CA GLU A 101 6.61 -15.38 0.03
C GLU A 101 5.83 -15.99 1.19
N TYR A 102 6.44 -16.02 2.38
CA TYR A 102 5.74 -16.45 3.58
C TYR A 102 4.62 -15.48 3.91
N LYS A 103 3.42 -16.03 4.12
CA LYS A 103 2.32 -15.25 4.67
C LYS A 103 2.47 -15.18 6.19
N TYR A 104 3.03 -14.08 6.68
CA TYR A 104 3.14 -13.82 8.11
C TYR A 104 1.76 -13.62 8.77
N ASP A 105 1.66 -13.98 10.05
CA ASP A 105 0.48 -13.78 10.89
C ASP A 105 0.71 -12.58 11.81
N GLY A 106 0.50 -11.38 11.27
CA GLY A 106 0.81 -10.14 11.95
C GLY A 106 -0.22 -9.04 11.68
N GLN A 107 0.21 -7.81 11.91
CA GLN A 107 -0.55 -6.62 11.57
C GLN A 107 0.12 -5.91 10.39
N ARG A 108 -0.59 -5.84 9.27
CA ARG A 108 -0.16 -5.03 8.12
C ARG A 108 0.03 -3.56 8.52
N ALA A 109 1.18 -3.02 8.16
CA ALA A 109 1.59 -1.65 8.44
C ALA A 109 2.14 -1.01 7.17
N GLN A 110 1.51 0.06 6.73
CA GLN A 110 1.99 0.87 5.62
C GLN A 110 2.76 2.07 6.20
N ILE A 111 4.08 2.10 6.03
CA ILE A 111 4.95 3.09 6.66
C ILE A 111 5.36 4.14 5.63
N HIS A 112 5.07 5.40 5.94
CA HIS A 112 5.39 6.55 5.11
C HIS A 112 6.45 7.38 5.81
N ARG A 113 7.52 7.70 5.09
CA ARG A 113 8.48 8.74 5.49
C ARG A 113 8.25 9.97 4.64
N LEU A 114 7.95 11.10 5.28
CA LEU A 114 7.72 12.39 4.63
C LEU A 114 9.02 13.16 4.49
N ALA A 115 8.99 14.21 3.65
CA ALA A 115 10.16 15.02 3.34
C ALA A 115 10.68 15.83 4.54
N ASP A 116 9.82 16.09 5.52
CA ASP A 116 10.16 16.71 6.80
C ASP A 116 10.84 15.74 7.78
N GLY A 117 10.97 14.46 7.41
CA GLY A 117 11.54 13.41 8.25
C GLY A 117 10.54 12.78 9.24
N SER A 118 9.28 13.19 9.21
CA SER A 118 8.22 12.54 9.99
C SER A 118 7.86 11.16 9.43
N PHE A 119 7.39 10.29 10.31
CA PHE A 119 6.94 8.94 9.97
C PHE A 119 5.47 8.79 10.30
N HIS A 120 4.72 8.23 9.37
CA HIS A 120 3.32 7.84 9.58
C HIS A 120 3.15 6.36 9.29
N ILE A 121 2.41 5.66 10.15
CA ILE A 121 2.14 4.23 9.99
C ILE A 121 0.63 4.04 9.86
N PHE A 122 0.19 3.52 8.73
CA PHE A 122 -1.22 3.27 8.46
C PHE A 122 -1.57 1.79 8.58
N SER A 123 -2.76 1.52 9.11
CA SER A 123 -3.35 0.19 9.16
C SER A 123 -3.80 -0.26 7.76
N ARG A 124 -4.21 -1.53 7.64
CA ARG A 124 -4.85 -2.06 6.42
C ARG A 124 -6.03 -1.22 5.91
N ASN A 125 -6.75 -0.55 6.81
CA ASN A 125 -7.92 0.26 6.46
C ASN A 125 -7.56 1.73 6.17
N GLY A 126 -6.29 2.12 6.33
CA GLY A 126 -5.83 3.50 6.20
C GLY A 126 -5.90 4.31 7.50
N ASP A 127 -6.20 3.67 8.63
CA ASP A 127 -6.20 4.37 9.93
C ASP A 127 -4.78 4.63 10.40
N GLU A 128 -4.50 5.83 10.91
CA GLU A 128 -3.19 6.14 11.46
C GLU A 128 -2.97 5.40 12.79
N THR A 129 -1.86 4.66 12.87
CA THR A 129 -1.45 3.82 14.00
C THR A 129 -0.04 4.11 14.48
N THR A 130 0.54 5.25 14.09
CA THR A 130 1.90 5.66 14.40
C THR A 130 2.21 5.59 15.90
N SER A 131 1.31 6.07 16.76
CA SER A 131 1.49 6.06 18.23
C SER A 131 1.56 4.64 18.84
N ARG A 132 1.06 3.63 18.13
CA ARG A 132 1.08 2.24 18.61
C ARG A 132 2.44 1.59 18.45
N PHE A 133 3.27 2.07 17.53
CA PHE A 133 4.55 1.47 17.15
C PHE A 133 5.73 2.47 17.22
N PRO A 134 6.01 3.09 18.39
CA PRO A 134 7.14 4.01 18.53
C PRO A 134 8.50 3.32 18.38
N ASP A 135 8.60 2.06 18.77
CA ASP A 135 9.72 1.15 18.55
C ASP A 135 10.03 0.94 17.06
N LEU A 136 9.00 0.69 16.24
CA LEU A 136 9.15 0.55 14.78
C LEU A 136 9.72 1.83 14.16
N VAL A 137 9.21 2.98 14.58
CA VAL A 137 9.70 4.29 14.10
C VAL A 137 11.18 4.47 14.43
N ASN A 138 11.61 4.09 15.63
CA ASN A 138 13.02 4.21 16.03
C ASN A 138 13.93 3.28 15.23
N ILE A 139 13.54 2.01 15.06
CA ILE A 139 14.31 1.03 14.27
C ILE A 139 14.46 1.49 12.81
N ILE A 140 13.37 1.99 12.22
CA ILE A 140 13.41 2.51 10.85
C ILE A 140 14.30 3.75 10.77
N LYS A 141 14.24 4.66 11.75
CA LYS A 141 15.13 5.82 11.81
C LYS A 141 16.60 5.42 11.86
N GLU A 142 16.96 4.43 12.67
CA GLU A 142 18.33 3.90 12.78
C GLU A 142 18.78 3.18 11.50
N SER A 143 17.86 2.48 10.84
CA SER A 143 18.15 1.74 9.60
C SER A 143 18.14 2.63 8.35
N CYS A 144 17.55 3.83 8.42
CA CYS A 144 17.43 4.73 7.29
C CYS A 144 18.75 5.43 6.99
N THR A 145 19.26 5.24 5.78
CA THR A 145 20.39 6.03 5.28
C THR A 145 19.95 7.46 4.94
N PRO A 146 20.83 8.46 5.07
CA PRO A 146 20.52 9.87 4.77
C PRO A 146 20.11 10.14 3.32
N ALA A 147 20.33 9.19 2.39
CA ALA A 147 19.94 9.30 0.99
C ALA A 147 18.42 9.11 0.74
N SER A 148 17.67 8.55 1.69
CA SER A 148 16.26 8.22 1.53
C SER A 148 15.32 9.33 2.03
N VAL A 149 15.13 10.40 1.24
CA VAL A 149 14.35 11.57 1.71
C VAL A 149 12.87 11.25 1.97
N THR A 150 12.24 10.44 1.11
CA THR A 150 10.81 10.08 1.22
C THR A 150 10.53 8.69 0.67
N PHE A 151 9.69 7.89 1.33
CA PHE A 151 9.29 6.58 0.82
C PHE A 151 7.93 6.12 1.38
N ILE A 152 7.39 5.09 0.75
CA ILE A 152 6.27 4.30 1.25
C ILE A 152 6.69 2.82 1.27
N LEU A 153 6.47 2.18 2.40
CA LEU A 153 6.73 0.77 2.65
C LEU A 153 5.42 0.07 2.98
N ASP A 154 5.17 -1.05 2.32
CA ASP A 154 4.23 -2.05 2.82
C ASP A 154 5.01 -3.06 3.65
N ALA A 155 4.49 -3.47 4.81
CA ALA A 155 5.15 -4.40 5.71
C ALA A 155 4.14 -5.15 6.59
N GLU A 156 4.56 -6.26 7.17
CA GLU A 156 3.82 -6.97 8.20
C GLU A 156 4.55 -6.85 9.54
N VAL A 157 3.86 -6.33 10.57
CA VAL A 157 4.38 -6.28 11.93
C VAL A 157 4.05 -7.59 12.62
N VAL A 158 5.08 -8.31 13.08
CA VAL A 158 4.94 -9.59 13.79
C VAL A 158 5.56 -9.45 15.17
N ALA A 159 4.94 -10.04 16.18
CA ALA A 159 5.52 -10.09 17.52
C ALA A 159 6.55 -11.22 17.60
N VAL A 160 7.63 -10.99 18.35
CA VAL A 160 8.74 -11.94 18.51
C VAL A 160 9.09 -12.08 19.97
N ASP A 161 9.29 -13.32 20.41
CA ASP A 161 9.77 -13.60 21.76
C ASP A 161 11.29 -13.72 21.78
N ARG A 162 11.97 -12.62 22.15
CA ARG A 162 13.44 -12.59 22.27
C ARG A 162 14.00 -13.51 23.35
N LYS A 163 13.20 -13.90 24.36
CA LYS A 163 13.67 -14.80 25.43
C LYS A 163 13.67 -16.26 24.97
N ASN A 164 12.81 -16.60 24.02
CA ASN A 164 12.63 -17.96 23.52
C ASN A 164 13.06 -18.05 22.05
N TYR A 165 14.37 -17.99 21.80
CA TYR A 165 14.99 -18.24 20.47
C TYR A 165 14.43 -17.37 19.34
N CYS A 166 13.97 -16.14 19.63
CA CYS A 166 13.35 -15.25 18.66
C CYS A 166 12.16 -15.90 17.91
N LYS A 167 11.36 -16.69 18.63
CA LYS A 167 10.17 -17.34 18.07
C LYS A 167 9.12 -16.30 17.67
N LEU A 168 8.57 -16.44 16.46
CA LEU A 168 7.41 -15.66 16.01
C LEU A 168 6.18 -15.98 16.88
N MET A 169 5.53 -14.92 17.34
CA MET A 169 4.31 -14.98 18.15
C MET A 169 3.07 -14.84 17.27
N SER A 170 1.93 -15.26 17.80
CA SER A 170 0.65 -15.18 17.09
C SER A 170 0.13 -13.75 16.98
N PHE A 171 -0.75 -13.50 16.00
CA PHE A 171 -1.45 -12.21 15.91
C PHE A 171 -2.23 -11.86 17.18
N GLN A 172 -2.80 -12.85 17.87
CA GLN A 172 -3.54 -12.61 19.12
C GLN A 172 -2.63 -11.98 20.18
N GLU A 173 -1.41 -12.48 20.33
CA GLU A 173 -0.44 -11.92 21.26
C GLU A 173 -0.02 -10.51 20.85
N LEU A 174 0.20 -10.25 19.56
CA LEU A 174 0.46 -8.90 19.04
C LEU A 174 -0.72 -7.94 19.33
N SER A 175 -1.96 -8.45 19.26
CA SER A 175 -3.16 -7.64 19.45
C SER A 175 -3.34 -7.13 20.89
N THR A 176 -2.73 -7.81 21.87
CA THR A 176 -2.73 -7.39 23.29
C THR A 176 -1.92 -6.12 23.53
N ARG A 177 -1.07 -5.73 22.57
CA ARG A 177 -0.32 -4.49 22.63
C ARG A 177 -1.26 -3.29 22.71
N GLU A 178 -1.04 -2.46 23.71
CA GLU A 178 -1.81 -1.26 23.97
C GLU A 178 -1.89 -0.37 22.71
N ARG A 179 -3.10 0.14 22.46
CA ARG A 179 -3.33 1.17 21.46
C ARG A 179 -2.85 2.49 22.06
N GLY A 180 -1.54 2.74 22.01
CA GLY A 180 -0.91 3.90 22.65
C GLY A 180 -1.71 5.19 22.43
N SER A 181 -1.99 5.90 23.51
CA SER A 181 -2.57 7.25 23.47
C SER A 181 -1.46 8.28 23.19
N LYS A 182 -1.82 9.48 22.70
CA LYS A 182 -0.86 10.58 22.47
C LYS A 182 -0.04 10.95 23.73
N ASP A 183 -0.52 10.58 24.91
CA ASP A 183 0.04 11.00 26.21
C ASP A 183 0.69 9.85 27.01
N SER A 184 0.72 8.63 26.48
CA SER A 184 1.30 7.47 27.15
C SER A 184 2.54 6.98 26.39
N SER A 185 3.73 7.31 26.89
CA SER A 185 4.97 6.66 26.46
C SER A 185 4.87 5.18 26.82
N ILE A 186 4.62 4.33 25.82
CA ILE A 186 4.62 2.88 26.00
C ILE A 186 6.00 2.50 26.53
N ALA A 187 6.06 1.98 27.76
CA ALA A 187 7.31 1.55 28.38
C ALA A 187 7.95 0.47 27.50
N VAL A 188 9.09 0.81 26.89
CA VAL A 188 9.84 -0.05 25.97
C VAL A 188 10.31 -1.34 26.66
N ASP A 189 10.43 -1.32 28.00
CA ASP A 189 11.02 -2.40 28.80
C ASP A 189 10.05 -3.53 29.18
N THR A 190 8.73 -3.29 29.19
CA THR A 190 7.73 -4.32 29.58
C THR A 190 7.16 -5.08 28.40
N ILE A 191 7.41 -4.63 27.17
CA ILE A 191 6.84 -5.23 25.97
C ILE A 191 7.84 -6.20 25.37
N LYS A 192 7.37 -7.43 25.15
CA LYS A 192 8.00 -8.43 24.29
C LYS A 192 8.38 -7.76 22.97
N LEU A 193 9.66 -7.43 22.82
CA LEU A 193 10.19 -6.63 21.71
C LEU A 193 9.86 -7.32 20.39
N CYS A 194 9.01 -6.68 19.59
CA CYS A 194 8.59 -7.16 18.29
C CYS A 194 9.75 -6.94 17.31
N GLU A 195 10.42 -8.00 16.88
CA GLU A 195 11.29 -7.94 15.71
C GLU A 195 10.46 -8.12 14.44
N PHE A 196 10.56 -7.14 13.56
CA PHE A 196 9.74 -7.01 12.36
C PHE A 196 10.25 -7.97 11.30
N VAL A 197 9.37 -8.84 10.79
CA VAL A 197 9.71 -9.63 9.61
C VAL A 197 9.23 -8.89 8.36
N PHE A 198 10.22 -8.42 7.59
CA PHE A 198 10.06 -7.63 6.38
C PHE A 198 9.35 -8.42 5.26
N ALA A 199 8.18 -7.95 4.83
CA ALA A 199 7.74 -8.12 3.44
C ALA A 199 7.90 -6.75 2.77
N LEU A 200 9.08 -6.48 2.20
CA LEU A 200 9.44 -5.16 1.66
C LEU A 200 8.80 -4.96 0.28
N GLN A 201 7.76 -4.13 0.18
CA GLN A 201 7.46 -3.44 -1.07
C GLN A 201 7.82 -1.96 -0.92
N LEU A 202 9.05 -1.62 -1.26
CA LEU A 202 9.58 -0.25 -1.24
C LEU A 202 9.30 0.41 -2.59
N LEU A 203 8.42 1.41 -2.60
CA LEU A 203 8.21 2.27 -3.76
C LEU A 203 8.88 3.63 -3.49
N VAL A 204 9.98 3.90 -4.21
CA VAL A 204 10.66 5.21 -4.17
C VAL A 204 10.44 5.95 -5.49
N LYS A 205 9.84 7.14 -5.33
CA LYS A 205 9.57 8.24 -6.27
C LYS A 205 8.46 8.09 -7.34
N PRO A 206 7.71 9.18 -7.60
CA PRO A 206 6.49 9.21 -8.43
C PRO A 206 6.71 9.09 -9.94
N SER A 207 7.96 9.15 -10.44
CA SER A 207 8.25 9.19 -11.89
C SER A 207 8.43 7.81 -12.55
N LEU A 208 8.30 6.71 -11.82
CA LEU A 208 8.60 5.35 -12.30
C LEU A 208 7.44 4.36 -12.11
N CYS A 209 6.21 4.86 -11.96
CA CYS A 209 5.00 4.05 -11.74
C CYS A 209 4.64 3.05 -12.86
N GLN A 210 5.35 3.04 -13.99
CA GLN A 210 5.12 2.10 -15.09
C GLN A 210 6.16 0.96 -15.18
N SER A 211 7.23 1.00 -14.40
CA SER A 211 8.32 0.03 -14.56
C SER A 211 8.39 -0.94 -13.39
N ARG A 212 7.66 -2.05 -13.57
CA ARG A 212 7.96 -3.40 -13.07
C ARG A 212 8.26 -3.52 -11.56
N ILE A 213 7.44 -4.32 -10.91
CA ILE A 213 7.53 -5.03 -9.61
C ILE A 213 8.92 -5.67 -9.28
N ALA A 214 9.97 -5.48 -10.08
CA ALA A 214 11.21 -6.23 -10.05
C ALA A 214 12.46 -5.52 -9.45
N ILE A 215 12.41 -4.22 -9.12
CA ILE A 215 13.67 -3.45 -8.93
C ILE A 215 14.24 -3.44 -7.49
N PHE A 216 13.54 -3.94 -6.46
CA PHE A 216 14.07 -3.95 -5.08
C PHE A 216 14.41 -5.33 -4.50
N PHE A 217 14.55 -6.37 -5.34
CA PHE A 217 15.05 -7.68 -4.92
C PHE A 217 16.58 -7.74 -4.67
N GLN A 218 17.32 -6.65 -4.88
CA GLN A 218 18.79 -6.68 -4.99
C GLN A 218 19.56 -6.44 -3.67
N TYR A 219 18.99 -5.83 -2.63
CA TYR A 219 19.82 -5.28 -1.52
C TYR A 219 19.78 -5.96 -0.15
N MET A 220 19.00 -7.03 0.04
CA MET A 220 19.13 -7.89 1.22
C MET A 220 18.86 -9.33 0.81
N ARG A 221 19.83 -9.92 0.11
CA ARG A 221 19.99 -11.37 0.03
C ARG A 221 20.91 -11.81 1.16
N ILE A 222 20.84 -13.11 1.45
CA ILE A 222 21.56 -13.96 2.40
C ILE A 222 21.04 -13.94 3.87
N PHE A 223 20.69 -15.07 4.51
CA PHE A 223 20.90 -16.51 4.25
C PHE A 223 19.74 -17.41 4.72
N ALA A 224 19.87 -18.69 4.35
CA ALA A 224 18.97 -19.81 4.52
C ALA A 224 18.94 -20.47 5.90
N SER A 225 17.99 -21.43 5.98
CA SER A 225 18.02 -22.73 6.66
C SER A 225 17.66 -22.83 8.15
N GLY A 226 16.69 -23.72 8.40
CA GLY A 226 16.18 -24.16 9.70
C GLY A 226 14.72 -24.57 9.58
#